data_AF-A0AAJ0EEL5-F1
#
_entry.id   AF-A0AAJ0EEL5-F1
#
_cell.length_a   1.000
_cell.length_b   1.000
_cell.length_c   1.000
_cell.angle_alpha   90.00
_cell.angle_beta   90.00
_cell.angle_gamma   90.00
#
_symmetry.space_group_name_H-M   'P 1'
#
loop_
_entity.id
_entity.type
_entity.pdbx_description
1 polymer ?
#
loop_
_entity_poly.entity_id
_entity_poly.type
_entity_poly.pdbx_seq_one_letter_code
_entity_poly.pdbx_strand_id
1 'polypeptide(L)'
;MTREAEACLLRVFQTLVDRADLYGNLRGHSAFYTTVAAELKTRGELSGEALKDIDEVFVRARRGDSGDWPKTDLNMAVDTWIYVKDLFAGLPPIKAMSLSARPNEMGALTAQFHSTSVAGPADNKLWPPTHFDPHELALIATPELRSVLFGKTPQTPGNMPMIPSKATLPLDTRAFLCSLALINYQPDSKWNLILAPVSNFRSPMERRQWSIPSGGQSLYCFTSGKVLSIVLATPWFGRPWGAIPSVDESSLCPRLGFAIVLHKYADGLELIIFDPISRYAHLKNNPQVKANLSSFFGFRQFIRDNTEAAVQGAGRRLIRGWYGGKLEMPANGADSVQLASEWIRLLILAGGHGQDPLAVDDEKWNQWGFEEVQI
;
A
#
# COMPACT_ATOMS: atom_id res chain seq x y z
N MET A 1 27.33 21.82 28.07
CA MET A 1 27.02 20.77 27.08
C MET A 1 28.25 19.87 26.96
N THR A 2 28.11 18.54 26.89
CA THR A 2 29.26 17.66 26.65
C THR A 2 29.69 17.79 25.18
N ARG A 3 31.00 17.67 24.88
CA ARG A 3 31.52 17.78 23.49
C ARG A 3 30.81 16.82 22.52
N GLU A 4 30.38 15.67 23.01
CA GLU A 4 29.65 14.66 22.23
C GLU A 4 28.21 15.10 21.88
N ALA A 5 27.53 15.79 22.79
CA ALA A 5 26.19 16.32 22.53
C ALA A 5 26.21 17.47 21.52
N GLU A 6 27.22 18.33 21.59
CA GLU A 6 27.43 19.43 20.63
C GLU A 6 27.72 18.90 19.22
N ALA A 7 28.57 17.88 19.09
CA ALA A 7 28.84 17.22 17.81
C ALA A 7 27.61 16.51 17.22
N CYS A 8 26.78 15.91 18.07
CA CYS A 8 25.52 15.30 17.65
C CYS A 8 24.54 16.34 17.10
N LEU A 9 24.36 17.45 17.82
CA LEU A 9 23.49 18.56 17.40
C LEU A 9 24.00 19.22 16.12
N LEU A 10 25.32 19.41 15.99
CA LEU A 10 25.91 19.95 14.77
C LEU A 10 25.57 19.09 13.56
N ARG A 11 25.72 17.77 13.70
CA ARG A 11 25.39 16.82 12.64
C ARG A 11 23.90 16.87 12.28
N VAL A 12 23.02 17.00 13.27
CA VAL A 12 21.57 17.15 13.06
C VAL A 12 21.28 18.38 12.18
N PHE A 13 21.79 19.56 12.54
CA PHE A 13 21.53 20.79 11.78
C PHE A 13 22.18 20.79 10.40
N GLN A 14 23.37 20.20 10.26
CA GLN A 14 23.99 19.99 8.94
C GLN A 14 23.12 19.11 8.05
N THR A 15 22.59 17.99 8.54
CA THR A 15 21.71 17.14 7.75
C THR A 15 20.38 17.82 7.40
N LEU A 16 19.84 18.66 8.29
CA LEU A 16 18.66 19.48 7.97
C LEU A 16 18.95 20.46 6.82
N VAL A 17 20.12 21.12 6.84
CA VAL A 17 20.57 22.02 5.78
C VAL A 17 20.83 21.27 4.46
N ASP A 18 21.49 20.10 4.51
CA ASP A 18 21.78 19.27 3.34
C ASP A 18 20.51 18.78 2.64
N ARG A 19 19.39 18.70 3.38
CA ARG A 19 18.06 18.31 2.89
C ARG A 19 17.10 19.51 2.74
N ALA A 20 17.63 20.72 2.55
CA ALA A 20 16.84 21.94 2.36
C ALA A 20 15.89 21.87 1.16
N ASP A 21 16.24 21.13 0.11
CA ASP A 21 15.40 20.85 -1.06
C ASP A 21 14.13 20.06 -0.69
N LEU A 22 14.30 19.00 0.11
CA LEU A 22 13.21 18.19 0.63
C LEU A 22 12.33 19.00 1.59
N TYR A 23 12.94 19.83 2.45
CA TYR A 23 12.19 20.75 3.31
C TYR A 23 11.35 21.75 2.49
N GLY A 24 11.93 22.30 1.42
CA GLY A 24 11.25 23.20 0.50
C GLY A 24 10.04 22.54 -0.17
N ASN A 25 10.21 21.30 -0.64
CA ASN A 25 9.16 20.51 -1.29
C ASN A 25 8.02 20.12 -0.33
N LEU A 26 8.35 19.82 0.92
CA LEU A 26 7.39 19.38 1.94
C LEU A 26 6.88 20.51 2.84
N ARG A 27 7.40 21.74 2.72
CA ARG A 27 7.07 22.92 3.54
C ARG A 27 7.02 22.63 5.05
N GLY A 28 7.99 21.87 5.55
CA GLY A 28 8.05 21.52 6.98
C GLY A 28 6.97 20.52 7.45
N HIS A 29 6.35 19.77 6.54
CA HIS A 29 5.48 18.64 6.89
C HIS A 29 6.23 17.61 7.75
N SER A 30 5.53 16.93 8.67
CA SER A 30 6.11 15.96 9.62
C SER A 30 6.90 14.81 8.96
N ALA A 31 6.56 14.49 7.71
CA ALA A 31 7.27 13.53 6.88
C ALA A 31 8.74 13.92 6.65
N PHE A 32 9.06 15.21 6.50
CA PHE A 32 10.43 15.70 6.34
C PHE A 32 11.31 15.28 7.53
N TYR A 33 10.85 15.60 8.74
CA TYR A 33 11.58 15.27 9.96
C TYR A 33 11.70 13.77 10.17
N THR A 34 10.71 13.00 9.74
CA THR A 34 10.77 11.52 9.79
C THR A 34 11.84 10.97 8.85
N THR A 35 11.97 11.53 7.64
CA THR A 35 13.01 11.15 6.68
C THR A 35 14.41 11.51 7.16
N VAL A 36 14.59 12.73 7.69
CA VAL A 36 15.90 13.18 8.21
C VAL A 36 16.30 12.39 9.45
N ALA A 37 15.36 12.09 10.34
CA ALA A 37 15.62 11.27 11.53
C ALA A 37 16.07 9.85 11.18
N ALA A 38 15.53 9.24 10.11
CA ALA A 38 15.96 7.92 9.63
C ALA A 38 17.39 7.91 9.04
N GLU A 39 17.86 9.05 8.52
CA GLU A 39 19.22 9.20 7.97
C GLU A 39 20.27 9.42 9.07
N LEU A 40 19.88 10.05 10.17
CA LEU A 40 20.71 10.31 11.33
C LEU A 40 20.89 9.03 12.17
N LYS A 41 21.96 8.26 11.88
CA LYS A 41 22.39 7.10 12.69
C LYS A 41 22.90 7.54 14.08
N THR A 42 21.99 7.90 14.98
CA THR A 42 22.29 8.24 16.38
C THR A 42 22.35 7.00 17.27
N ARG A 43 23.08 7.07 18.40
CA ARG A 43 23.20 5.95 19.37
C ARG A 43 21.90 5.61 20.13
N GLY A 44 20.79 6.27 19.81
CA GLY A 44 19.43 6.01 20.31
C GLY A 44 18.39 6.31 19.24
N GLU A 45 17.13 5.91 19.47
CA GLU A 45 16.00 6.15 18.56
C GLU A 45 15.65 7.65 18.51
N LEU A 46 16.18 8.36 17.51
CA LEU A 46 15.74 9.73 17.20
C LEU A 46 14.49 9.63 16.33
N SER A 47 13.32 9.96 16.88
CA SER A 47 12.08 10.01 16.11
C SER A 47 11.96 11.32 15.33
N GLY A 48 11.15 11.34 14.26
CA GLY A 48 10.87 12.57 13.52
C GLY A 48 10.19 13.65 14.37
N GLU A 49 9.37 13.27 15.35
CA GLU A 49 8.77 14.21 16.31
C GLU A 49 9.83 14.81 17.23
N ALA A 50 10.74 13.99 17.78
CA ALA A 50 11.84 14.48 18.61
C ALA A 50 12.78 15.40 17.83
N LEU A 51 13.05 15.10 16.56
CA LEU A 51 13.85 15.96 15.69
C LEU A 51 13.16 17.30 15.41
N LYS A 52 11.84 17.28 15.22
CA LYS A 52 11.04 18.50 15.05
C LYS A 52 11.06 19.36 16.31
N ASP A 53 10.93 18.76 17.49
CA ASP A 53 11.01 19.48 18.76
C ASP A 53 12.40 20.11 18.96
N ILE A 54 13.48 19.39 18.61
CA ILE A 54 14.85 19.95 18.64
C ILE A 54 14.98 21.14 17.69
N ASP A 55 14.51 21.03 16.44
CA ASP A 55 14.49 22.14 15.48
C ASP A 55 13.73 23.35 16.05
N GLU A 56 12.50 23.15 16.51
CA GLU A 56 11.66 24.24 17.02
C GLU A 56 12.27 24.93 18.24
N VAL A 57 12.82 24.17 19.19
CA VAL A 57 13.45 24.71 20.40
C VAL A 57 14.67 25.55 20.05
N PHE A 58 15.57 25.05 19.19
CA PHE A 58 16.79 25.76 18.83
C PHE A 58 16.50 26.97 17.93
N VAL A 59 15.59 26.86 16.97
CA VAL A 59 15.18 28.00 16.14
C VAL A 59 14.50 29.08 16.98
N ARG A 60 13.63 28.71 17.92
CA ARG A 60 12.98 29.65 18.83
C ARG A 60 13.99 30.33 19.76
N ALA A 61 14.90 29.56 20.35
CA ALA A 61 15.96 30.11 21.20
C ALA A 61 16.87 31.06 20.42
N ARG A 62 17.25 30.69 19.18
CA ARG A 62 18.12 31.50 18.32
C ARG A 62 17.46 32.80 17.84
N ARG A 63 16.14 32.80 17.61
CA ARG A 63 15.37 34.00 17.20
C ARG A 63 14.97 34.90 18.38
N GLY A 64 14.82 34.32 19.58
CA GLY A 64 14.36 35.03 20.78
C GLY A 64 15.44 35.81 21.51
N ASP A 65 16.72 35.60 21.18
CA ASP A 65 17.86 36.22 21.86
C ASP A 65 18.67 37.08 20.89
N SER A 66 18.62 38.41 21.08
CA SER A 66 19.28 39.42 20.25
C SER A 66 20.75 39.69 20.65
N GLY A 67 21.33 38.87 21.53
CA GLY A 67 22.73 38.99 21.96
C GLY A 67 23.75 38.55 20.91
N ASP A 68 24.99 39.04 21.03
CA ASP A 68 26.13 38.58 20.23
C ASP A 68 26.54 37.17 20.67
N TRP A 69 26.08 36.18 19.92
CA TRP A 69 26.42 34.79 20.19
C TRP A 69 27.83 34.44 19.70
N PRO A 70 28.58 33.60 20.43
CA PRO A 70 29.85 33.09 19.96
C PRO A 70 29.67 32.34 18.63
N LYS A 71 30.51 32.64 17.63
CA LYS A 71 30.52 31.99 16.31
C LYS A 71 31.08 30.57 16.43
N THR A 72 30.22 29.62 16.78
CA THR A 72 30.52 28.18 16.76
C THR A 72 29.93 27.53 15.50
N ASP A 73 30.49 26.40 15.08
CA ASP A 73 30.01 25.66 13.90
C ASP A 73 28.54 25.27 14.03
N LEU A 74 28.10 24.93 15.25
CA LEU A 74 26.69 24.63 15.54
C LEU A 74 25.81 25.86 15.34
N ASN A 75 26.21 27.02 15.86
CA ASN A 75 25.45 28.26 15.70
C ASN A 75 25.35 28.67 14.23
N MET A 76 26.42 28.51 13.45
CA MET A 76 26.39 28.76 12.00
C MET A 76 25.46 27.80 11.24
N ALA A 77 25.43 26.51 11.62
CA ALA A 77 24.53 25.53 11.02
C ALA A 77 23.05 25.85 11.34
N VAL A 78 22.75 26.25 12.58
CA VAL A 78 21.41 26.70 13.00
C VAL A 78 21.00 27.98 12.25
N ASP A 79 21.90 28.96 12.11
CA ASP A 79 21.63 30.20 11.37
C ASP A 79 21.35 29.93 9.87
N THR A 80 22.13 29.03 9.27
CA THR A 80 21.92 28.59 7.88
C THR A 80 20.57 27.90 7.73
N TRP A 81 20.19 27.06 8.67
CA TRP A 81 18.88 26.41 8.69
C TRP A 81 17.73 27.40 8.86
N ILE A 82 17.87 28.39 9.73
CA ILE A 82 16.89 29.48 9.89
C ILE A 82 16.72 30.24 8.58
N TYR A 83 17.82 30.59 7.91
CA TYR A 83 17.81 31.24 6.60
C TYR A 83 17.03 30.40 5.57
N VAL A 84 17.26 29.09 5.52
CA VAL A 84 16.51 28.16 4.66
C VAL A 84 15.01 28.19 5.00
N LYS A 85 14.64 28.14 6.28
CA LYS A 85 13.23 28.21 6.72
C LYS A 85 12.56 29.51 6.29
N ASP A 86 13.27 30.63 6.41
CA ASP A 86 12.74 31.95 6.04
C ASP A 86 12.62 32.13 4.52
N LEU A 87 13.59 31.61 3.75
CA LEU A 87 13.52 31.56 2.29
C LEU A 87 12.24 30.84 1.81
N PHE A 88 11.91 29.70 2.43
CA PHE A 88 10.73 28.92 2.05
C PHE A 88 9.42 29.44 2.67
N ALA A 89 9.48 30.18 3.78
CA ALA A 89 8.31 30.85 4.37
C ALA A 89 7.84 32.04 3.54
N GLY A 90 8.74 32.71 2.82
CA GLY A 90 8.43 33.84 1.92
C GLY A 90 7.82 33.44 0.57
N LEU A 91 7.77 32.14 0.25
CA LEU A 91 7.13 31.67 -0.97
C LEU A 91 5.60 31.72 -0.82
N PRO A 92 4.86 31.98 -1.90
CA PRO A 92 3.40 31.94 -1.86
C PRO A 92 2.95 30.61 -1.24
N PRO A 93 1.85 30.59 -0.47
CA PRO A 93 1.29 29.36 0.06
C PRO A 93 1.26 28.37 -1.10
N ILE A 94 1.85 27.19 -0.90
CA ILE A 94 1.57 26.10 -1.83
C ILE A 94 0.04 26.09 -1.90
N LYS A 95 -0.53 26.20 -3.11
CA LYS A 95 -1.94 25.90 -3.33
C LYS A 95 -2.11 24.50 -2.81
N ALA A 96 -2.45 24.43 -1.53
CA ALA A 96 -2.19 23.25 -0.76
C ALA A 96 -2.99 22.17 -1.43
N MET A 97 -2.33 21.04 -1.71
CA MET A 97 -3.01 19.77 -1.72
C MET A 97 -3.63 19.64 -0.33
N SER A 98 -4.82 20.21 -0.17
CA SER A 98 -5.62 20.03 1.01
C SER A 98 -6.11 18.60 0.90
N LEU A 99 -5.45 17.69 1.62
CA LEU A 99 -5.90 16.30 1.83
C LEU A 99 -7.21 16.23 2.66
N SER A 100 -7.96 17.32 2.70
CA SER A 100 -9.34 17.43 3.16
C SER A 100 -10.23 17.94 2.01
N ALA A 101 -10.02 17.43 0.79
CA ALA A 101 -10.84 17.82 -0.35
C ALA A 101 -12.25 17.22 -0.21
N ARG A 102 -13.21 18.11 0.07
CA ARG A 102 -14.63 17.87 -0.17
C ARG A 102 -14.86 17.51 -1.65
N PRO A 103 -15.94 16.78 -1.98
CA PRO A 103 -16.16 16.16 -3.30
C PRO A 103 -16.02 17.05 -4.56
N ASN A 104 -16.02 18.38 -4.43
CA ASN A 104 -16.05 19.31 -5.57
C ASN A 104 -14.67 19.77 -6.08
N GLU A 105 -13.55 19.40 -5.47
CA GLU A 105 -12.20 19.79 -5.94
C GLU A 105 -11.47 18.68 -6.73
N MET A 106 -12.08 17.49 -6.84
CA MET A 106 -11.49 16.33 -7.53
C MET A 106 -11.27 16.56 -9.03
N GLY A 107 -12.15 17.33 -9.69
CA GLY A 107 -12.04 17.63 -11.11
C GLY A 107 -10.86 18.55 -11.48
N ALA A 108 -10.40 19.39 -10.54
CA ALA A 108 -9.25 20.26 -10.77
C ALA A 108 -7.92 19.49 -10.69
N LEU A 109 -7.85 18.45 -9.84
CA LEU A 109 -6.73 17.52 -9.76
C LEU A 109 -6.57 16.73 -11.06
N THR A 110 -7.65 16.15 -11.60
CA THR A 110 -7.63 15.44 -12.88
C THR A 110 -7.16 16.33 -14.03
N ALA A 111 -7.63 17.59 -14.07
CA ALA A 111 -7.22 18.56 -15.09
C ALA A 111 -5.74 18.95 -15.01
N GLN A 112 -5.18 19.12 -13.80
CA GLN A 112 -3.76 19.45 -13.64
C GLN A 112 -2.84 18.29 -13.98
N PHE A 113 -3.24 17.04 -13.72
CA PHE A 113 -2.49 15.84 -14.12
C PHE A 113 -2.30 15.74 -15.64
N HIS A 114 -3.32 16.09 -16.43
CA HIS A 114 -3.22 16.13 -17.89
C HIS A 114 -2.25 17.19 -18.41
N SER A 115 -1.98 18.24 -17.62
CA SER A 115 -1.15 19.37 -18.03
C SER A 115 0.35 19.24 -17.70
N THR A 116 0.74 18.33 -16.80
CA THR A 116 2.13 18.14 -16.35
C THR A 116 2.87 16.95 -17.02
N SER A 117 2.62 16.72 -18.30
CA SER A 117 3.42 15.79 -19.11
C SER A 117 4.83 16.37 -19.36
N VAL A 118 5.87 15.76 -18.79
CA VAL A 118 7.28 16.23 -18.88
C VAL A 118 8.07 15.53 -20.00
N ALA A 119 7.41 14.86 -20.95
CA ALA A 119 8.08 14.32 -22.13
C ALA A 119 7.35 14.73 -23.42
N GLY A 120 8.14 15.08 -24.44
CA GLY A 120 7.69 15.55 -25.76
C GLY A 120 6.84 14.55 -26.55
N PRO A 121 6.60 14.82 -27.86
CA PRO A 121 5.42 14.39 -28.59
C PRO A 121 5.45 12.90 -28.95
N ALA A 122 5.08 12.06 -27.99
CA ALA A 122 4.61 10.70 -28.24
C ALA A 122 3.14 10.68 -27.81
N ASP A 123 2.25 10.72 -28.82
CA ASP A 123 0.79 10.58 -28.75
C ASP A 123 0.12 10.96 -27.42
N ASN A 124 -0.58 12.10 -27.42
CA ASN A 124 -1.49 12.61 -26.38
C ASN A 124 -2.55 11.58 -25.92
N LYS A 125 -2.15 10.50 -25.27
CA LYS A 125 -3.04 9.61 -24.54
C LYS A 125 -3.05 10.07 -23.10
N LEU A 126 -4.24 10.44 -22.62
CA LEU A 126 -4.47 10.87 -21.24
C LEU A 126 -3.95 9.78 -20.29
N TRP A 127 -2.90 10.12 -19.54
CA TRP A 127 -2.32 9.28 -18.51
C TRP A 127 -2.44 9.99 -17.15
N PRO A 128 -2.92 9.31 -16.09
CA PRO A 128 -3.49 7.95 -16.07
C PRO A 128 -4.81 7.83 -16.85
N PRO A 129 -5.26 6.59 -17.20
CA PRO A 129 -6.48 6.39 -18.00
C PRO A 129 -7.74 6.91 -17.30
N THR A 130 -8.66 7.49 -18.07
CA THR A 130 -9.83 8.23 -17.54
C THR A 130 -10.95 7.35 -16.96
N HIS A 131 -10.89 6.03 -17.17
CA HIS A 131 -11.91 5.08 -16.71
C HIS A 131 -11.68 4.51 -15.31
N PHE A 132 -10.58 4.88 -14.64
CA PHE A 132 -10.36 4.58 -13.23
C PHE A 132 -11.10 5.58 -12.34
N ASP A 133 -11.59 5.12 -11.19
CA ASP A 133 -12.22 5.99 -10.21
C ASP A 133 -11.21 7.01 -9.65
N PRO A 134 -11.61 8.25 -9.31
CA PRO A 134 -10.71 9.23 -8.71
C PRO A 134 -9.91 8.74 -7.50
N HIS A 135 -10.46 7.84 -6.68
CA HIS A 135 -9.74 7.21 -5.57
C HIS A 135 -8.65 6.25 -6.07
N GLU A 136 -8.93 5.44 -7.09
CA GLU A 136 -7.96 4.53 -7.72
C GLU A 136 -6.86 5.32 -8.42
N LEU A 137 -7.21 6.44 -9.07
CA LEU A 137 -6.26 7.37 -9.67
C LEU A 137 -5.34 8.01 -8.64
N ALA A 138 -5.87 8.42 -7.48
CA ALA A 138 -5.04 8.91 -6.38
C ALA A 138 -4.06 7.82 -5.90
N LEU A 139 -4.49 6.56 -5.88
CA LEU A 139 -3.61 5.45 -5.53
C LEU A 139 -2.52 5.20 -6.59
N ILE A 140 -2.85 5.29 -7.87
CA ILE A 140 -1.90 5.11 -8.97
C ILE A 140 -0.90 6.27 -9.04
N ALA A 141 -1.34 7.50 -8.74
CA ALA A 141 -0.55 8.72 -8.86
C ALA A 141 0.36 9.00 -7.64
N THR A 142 0.45 8.08 -6.68
CA THR A 142 1.31 8.24 -5.49
C THR A 142 2.78 8.38 -5.93
N PRO A 143 3.54 9.38 -5.44
CA PRO A 143 4.89 9.66 -5.93
C PRO A 143 5.84 8.45 -5.92
N GLU A 144 5.74 7.60 -4.91
CA GLU A 144 6.57 6.41 -4.71
C GLU A 144 6.32 5.33 -5.79
N LEU A 145 5.14 5.34 -6.42
CA LEU A 145 4.77 4.40 -7.48
C LEU A 145 4.97 4.98 -8.88
N ARG A 146 5.18 6.30 -9.00
CA ARG A 146 5.24 7.00 -10.29
C ARG A 146 6.35 6.45 -11.19
N SER A 147 7.52 6.15 -10.65
CA SER A 147 8.65 5.59 -11.43
C SER A 147 8.34 4.22 -12.04
N VAL A 148 7.46 3.44 -11.41
CA VAL A 148 7.10 2.08 -11.85
C VAL A 148 5.87 2.10 -12.75
N LEU A 149 4.90 2.98 -12.46
CA LEU A 149 3.58 2.96 -13.10
C LEU A 149 3.45 3.89 -14.30
N PHE A 150 4.25 4.96 -14.37
CA PHE A 150 4.05 6.00 -15.38
C PHE A 150 4.13 5.47 -16.82
N GLY A 151 3.12 5.80 -17.62
CA GLY A 151 3.01 5.41 -19.03
C GLY A 151 2.55 3.97 -19.29
N LYS A 152 2.21 3.18 -18.26
CA LYS A 152 1.77 1.78 -18.42
C LYS A 152 0.32 1.67 -18.89
N THR A 153 0.05 1.54 -20.17
CA THR A 153 -1.33 1.30 -20.65
C THR A 153 -1.48 -0.15 -21.13
N PRO A 154 -2.70 -0.61 -21.45
CA PRO A 154 -2.86 -1.88 -22.16
C PRO A 154 -2.09 -1.93 -23.49
N GLN A 155 -1.85 -0.77 -24.13
CA GLN A 155 -1.07 -0.67 -25.36
C GLN A 155 0.45 -0.52 -25.12
N THR A 156 0.84 -0.08 -23.93
CA THR A 156 2.24 0.12 -23.51
C THR A 156 2.48 -0.56 -22.16
N PRO A 157 2.40 -1.90 -22.08
CA PRO A 157 2.37 -2.59 -20.79
C PRO A 157 3.67 -2.46 -19.98
N GLY A 158 4.80 -2.30 -20.67
CA GLY A 158 6.13 -2.28 -20.05
C GLY A 158 6.44 -3.56 -19.28
N ASN A 159 7.49 -3.51 -18.43
CA ASN A 159 7.89 -4.66 -17.62
C ASN A 159 6.98 -4.82 -16.39
N MET A 160 6.43 -6.01 -16.18
CA MET A 160 5.63 -6.28 -14.99
C MET A 160 6.52 -6.43 -13.74
N PRO A 161 6.17 -5.81 -12.61
CA PRO A 161 6.82 -6.10 -11.32
C PRO A 161 6.79 -7.60 -10.99
N MET A 162 7.77 -8.05 -10.21
CA MET A 162 7.85 -9.43 -9.75
C MET A 162 6.60 -9.81 -8.93
N ILE A 163 6.16 -11.07 -9.05
CA ILE A 163 5.03 -11.59 -8.27
C ILE A 163 5.34 -11.46 -6.78
N PRO A 164 4.44 -10.82 -5.98
CA PRO A 164 4.65 -10.63 -4.55
C PRO A 164 4.78 -11.95 -3.80
N SER A 165 5.71 -11.99 -2.83
CA SER A 165 5.96 -13.09 -1.93
C SER A 165 5.68 -12.70 -0.47
N LYS A 166 5.79 -13.66 0.45
CA LYS A 166 5.67 -13.42 1.89
C LYS A 166 6.62 -12.33 2.42
N ALA A 167 7.74 -12.09 1.72
CA ALA A 167 8.76 -11.10 2.09
C ALA A 167 8.63 -9.77 1.33
N THR A 168 7.76 -9.68 0.32
CA THR A 168 7.59 -8.47 -0.49
C THR A 168 7.00 -7.34 0.35
N LEU A 169 7.45 -6.10 0.14
CA LEU A 169 6.92 -4.95 0.88
C LEU A 169 5.50 -4.59 0.38
N PRO A 170 4.71 -3.83 1.16
CA PRO A 170 3.33 -3.49 0.81
C PRO A 170 3.28 -2.60 -0.41
N LEU A 171 4.21 -1.65 -0.51
CA LEU A 171 4.35 -0.74 -1.63
C LEU A 171 4.64 -1.49 -2.92
N ASP A 172 5.54 -2.47 -2.90
CA ASP A 172 5.86 -3.30 -4.06
C ASP A 172 4.68 -4.21 -4.45
N THR A 173 3.96 -4.75 -3.44
CA THR A 173 2.72 -5.51 -3.67
C THR A 173 1.67 -4.63 -4.37
N ARG A 174 1.53 -3.38 -3.93
CA ARG A 174 0.65 -2.39 -4.55
C ARG A 174 1.11 -1.98 -5.95
N ALA A 175 2.42 -1.82 -6.16
CA ALA A 175 2.98 -1.57 -7.49
C ALA A 175 2.63 -2.70 -8.48
N PHE A 176 2.67 -3.95 -8.02
CA PHE A 176 2.21 -5.11 -8.78
C PHE A 176 0.71 -5.03 -9.08
N LEU A 177 -0.15 -4.82 -8.09
CA LEU A 177 -1.61 -4.74 -8.30
C LEU A 177 -2.00 -3.58 -9.24
N CYS A 178 -1.42 -2.39 -9.03
CA CYS A 178 -1.62 -1.24 -9.91
C CYS A 178 -1.15 -1.50 -11.33
N SER A 179 0.03 -2.11 -11.51
CA SER A 179 0.53 -2.47 -12.84
C SER A 179 -0.41 -3.47 -13.52
N LEU A 180 -0.93 -4.45 -12.78
CA LEU A 180 -1.84 -5.46 -13.30
C LEU A 180 -3.16 -4.84 -13.77
N ALA A 181 -3.71 -3.91 -12.98
CA ALA A 181 -4.89 -3.15 -13.35
C ALA A 181 -4.62 -2.25 -14.56
N LEU A 182 -3.56 -1.45 -14.56
CA LEU A 182 -3.25 -0.53 -15.65
C LEU A 182 -3.02 -1.21 -17.01
N ILE A 183 -2.48 -2.44 -16.99
CA ILE A 183 -2.21 -3.21 -18.22
C ILE A 183 -3.47 -3.91 -18.75
N ASN A 184 -4.37 -4.36 -17.88
CA ASN A 184 -5.45 -5.26 -18.29
C ASN A 184 -6.85 -4.66 -18.13
N TYR A 185 -7.01 -3.62 -17.33
CA TYR A 185 -8.30 -3.02 -17.04
C TYR A 185 -8.77 -2.11 -18.17
N GLN A 186 -9.92 -2.45 -18.72
CA GLN A 186 -10.59 -1.73 -19.81
C GLN A 186 -12.01 -1.35 -19.38
N PRO A 187 -12.65 -0.35 -20.01
CA PRO A 187 -14.02 0.05 -19.65
C PRO A 187 -15.05 -1.09 -19.70
N ASP A 188 -14.86 -2.03 -20.64
CA ASP A 188 -15.68 -3.23 -20.84
C ASP A 188 -15.36 -4.39 -19.88
N SER A 189 -14.30 -4.26 -19.07
CA SER A 189 -13.92 -5.28 -18.08
C SER A 189 -15.05 -5.50 -17.09
N LYS A 190 -15.35 -6.78 -16.85
CA LYS A 190 -16.37 -7.24 -15.89
C LYS A 190 -15.86 -7.33 -14.46
N TRP A 191 -14.55 -7.22 -14.26
CA TRP A 191 -13.91 -7.29 -12.96
C TRP A 191 -13.48 -5.91 -12.47
N ASN A 192 -13.26 -5.78 -11.17
CA ASN A 192 -12.52 -4.70 -10.54
C ASN A 192 -11.48 -5.28 -9.61
N LEU A 193 -10.28 -4.69 -9.58
CA LEU A 193 -9.19 -5.10 -8.69
C LEU A 193 -8.95 -4.01 -7.66
N ILE A 194 -9.00 -4.36 -6.37
CA ILE A 194 -8.57 -3.44 -5.32
C ILE A 194 -7.06 -3.28 -5.39
N LEU A 195 -6.63 -2.04 -5.58
CA LEU A 195 -5.23 -1.71 -5.85
C LEU A 195 -4.35 -1.74 -4.59
N ALA A 196 -4.94 -1.79 -3.40
CA ALA A 196 -4.23 -1.88 -2.13
C ALA A 196 -4.34 -3.30 -1.54
N PRO A 197 -3.22 -3.91 -1.06
CA PRO A 197 -3.31 -5.18 -0.35
C PRO A 197 -4.02 -4.99 0.99
N VAL A 198 -5.05 -5.79 1.24
CA VAL A 198 -5.76 -5.79 2.52
C VAL A 198 -5.00 -6.65 3.50
N SER A 199 -4.82 -6.18 4.73
CA SER A 199 -4.19 -6.98 5.78
C SER A 199 -4.97 -6.84 7.08
N ASN A 200 -5.05 -7.94 7.81
CA ASN A 200 -5.71 -7.98 9.11
C ASN A 200 -4.67 -7.68 10.18
N PHE A 201 -4.81 -6.52 10.82
CA PHE A 201 -3.95 -6.09 11.92
C PHE A 201 -4.69 -6.23 13.24
N ARG A 202 -4.04 -6.85 14.22
CA ARG A 202 -4.58 -6.95 15.58
C ARG A 202 -4.44 -5.64 16.33
N SER A 203 -3.40 -4.84 16.02
CA SER A 203 -3.18 -3.54 16.64
C SER A 203 -3.57 -2.37 15.71
N PRO A 204 -4.27 -1.34 16.23
CA PRO A 204 -4.48 -0.08 15.51
C PRO A 204 -3.18 0.62 15.08
N MET A 205 -2.07 0.42 15.81
CA MET A 205 -0.76 0.98 15.44
C MET A 205 -0.14 0.27 14.23
N GLU A 206 -0.21 -1.06 14.19
CA GLU A 206 0.23 -1.86 13.02
C GLU A 206 -0.58 -1.48 11.79
N ARG A 207 -1.91 -1.31 11.97
CA ARG A 207 -2.80 -0.81 10.93
C ARG A 207 -2.33 0.55 10.40
N ARG A 208 -1.95 1.49 11.28
CA ARG A 208 -1.46 2.82 10.88
C ARG A 208 -0.13 2.76 10.13
N GLN A 209 0.82 1.95 10.62
CA GLN A 209 2.15 1.80 9.99
C GLN A 209 2.08 1.11 8.63
N TRP A 210 1.10 0.23 8.40
CA TRP A 210 0.86 -0.38 7.10
C TRP A 210 -0.03 0.49 6.20
N SER A 211 -1.05 1.14 6.76
CA SER A 211 -2.02 1.93 5.99
C SER A 211 -1.37 3.10 5.27
N ILE A 212 -0.33 3.71 5.86
CA ILE A 212 0.38 4.84 5.26
C ILE A 212 1.06 4.43 3.94
N PRO A 213 1.95 3.43 3.89
CA PRO A 213 2.56 2.97 2.64
C PRO A 213 1.59 2.21 1.71
N SER A 214 0.53 1.59 2.24
CA SER A 214 -0.45 0.86 1.42
C SER A 214 -1.58 1.70 0.83
N GLY A 215 -1.68 3.00 1.18
CA GLY A 215 -2.69 3.92 0.61
C GLY A 215 -4.01 4.03 1.38
N GLY A 216 -4.03 3.67 2.66
CA GLY A 216 -5.10 4.03 3.59
C GLY A 216 -6.35 3.15 3.56
N GLN A 217 -6.51 2.24 2.60
CA GLN A 217 -7.67 1.36 2.51
C GLN A 217 -7.47 0.09 3.35
N SER A 218 -7.77 0.17 4.65
CA SER A 218 -7.72 -1.01 5.53
C SER A 218 -9.10 -1.57 5.92
N LEU A 219 -10.22 -1.03 5.41
CA LEU A 219 -11.54 -1.33 5.99
C LEU A 219 -12.75 -1.38 5.04
N TYR A 220 -12.65 -0.99 3.78
CA TYR A 220 -13.83 -0.95 2.88
C TYR A 220 -13.51 -1.63 1.56
N CYS A 221 -13.73 -2.95 1.53
CA CYS A 221 -13.26 -3.81 0.45
C CYS A 221 -14.24 -3.90 -0.74
N PHE A 222 -15.42 -3.31 -0.74
CA PHE A 222 -16.38 -3.58 -1.83
C PHE A 222 -17.26 -2.37 -2.11
N THR A 223 -16.83 -1.51 -3.04
CA THR A 223 -17.64 -0.36 -3.48
C THR A 223 -17.79 -0.27 -5.00
N SER A 224 -17.43 -1.29 -5.79
CA SER A 224 -17.60 -1.21 -7.25
C SER A 224 -18.70 -2.15 -7.77
N GLY A 225 -19.58 -1.59 -8.62
CA GLY A 225 -20.74 -2.28 -9.21
C GLY A 225 -20.42 -3.21 -10.39
N LYS A 226 -19.19 -3.76 -10.45
CA LYS A 226 -18.77 -4.69 -11.50
C LYS A 226 -19.16 -6.14 -11.13
N VAL A 227 -19.09 -7.05 -12.10
CA VAL A 227 -19.48 -8.47 -11.92
C VAL A 227 -18.54 -9.18 -10.96
N LEU A 228 -17.24 -8.86 -11.01
CA LEU A 228 -16.24 -9.39 -10.08
C LEU A 228 -15.58 -8.25 -9.31
N SER A 229 -15.41 -8.42 -8.00
CA SER A 229 -14.55 -7.57 -7.17
C SER A 229 -13.46 -8.44 -6.55
N ILE A 230 -12.21 -8.17 -6.91
CA ILE A 230 -11.05 -9.02 -6.60
C ILE A 230 -10.13 -8.30 -5.61
N VAL A 231 -9.69 -9.03 -4.59
CA VAL A 231 -8.87 -8.51 -3.49
C VAL A 231 -7.73 -9.47 -3.17
N LEU A 232 -6.51 -8.93 -3.03
CA LEU A 232 -5.40 -9.65 -2.43
C LEU A 232 -5.36 -9.36 -0.92
N ALA A 233 -5.64 -10.39 -0.11
CA ALA A 233 -5.54 -10.32 1.34
C ALA A 233 -4.23 -10.95 1.82
N THR A 234 -3.45 -10.18 2.58
CA THR A 234 -2.15 -10.62 3.11
C THR A 234 -2.01 -10.40 4.62
N PRO A 235 -2.76 -11.16 5.45
CA PRO A 235 -2.72 -11.02 6.90
C PRO A 235 -1.39 -11.47 7.49
N TRP A 236 -1.06 -10.86 8.63
CA TRP A 236 0.05 -11.26 9.48
C TRP A 236 -0.50 -11.97 10.70
N PHE A 237 0.07 -13.14 10.99
CA PHE A 237 -0.23 -13.88 12.20
C PHE A 237 1.08 -14.02 12.95
N GLY A 238 1.17 -13.50 14.17
CA GLY A 238 2.39 -13.59 14.98
C GLY A 238 2.98 -12.23 15.37
N ARG A 239 3.82 -11.62 14.51
CA ARG A 239 4.56 -10.39 14.87
C ARG A 239 3.84 -9.09 14.45
N PRO A 240 4.04 -8.00 15.22
CA PRO A 240 3.77 -6.64 14.76
C PRO A 240 4.62 -6.29 13.54
N TRP A 241 4.05 -5.47 12.66
CA TRP A 241 4.72 -4.90 11.49
C TRP A 241 6.01 -4.16 11.91
N GLY A 242 7.13 -4.37 11.20
CA GLY A 242 8.40 -3.68 11.46
C GLY A 242 9.33 -4.32 12.49
N ALA A 243 8.99 -5.47 13.07
CA ALA A 243 9.94 -6.22 13.90
C ALA A 243 11.09 -6.78 13.04
N ILE A 244 12.32 -6.32 13.30
CA ILE A 244 13.53 -6.77 12.59
C ILE A 244 13.66 -8.30 12.69
N PRO A 245 13.89 -9.02 11.57
CA PRO A 245 14.15 -10.45 11.62
C PRO A 245 15.49 -10.71 12.30
N SER A 246 15.48 -11.42 13.43
CA SER A 246 16.68 -11.95 14.05
C SER A 246 17.01 -13.30 13.42
N VAL A 247 18.29 -13.59 13.18
CA VAL A 247 18.79 -14.72 12.37
C VAL A 247 18.29 -16.13 12.80
N ASP A 248 17.69 -16.29 13.99
CA ASP A 248 17.18 -17.57 14.53
C ASP A 248 15.63 -17.76 14.42
N GLU A 249 15.04 -17.59 13.23
CA GLU A 249 13.57 -17.63 13.04
C GLU A 249 12.96 -19.03 12.81
N SER A 250 13.10 -19.96 13.76
CA SER A 250 12.39 -21.25 13.70
C SER A 250 10.95 -21.21 14.26
N SER A 251 10.52 -20.10 14.87
CA SER A 251 9.28 -20.03 15.68
C SER A 251 8.19 -19.06 15.21
N LEU A 252 8.34 -18.38 14.06
CA LEU A 252 7.53 -17.21 13.71
C LEU A 252 6.59 -17.46 12.52
N CYS A 253 5.32 -17.03 12.59
CA CYS A 253 4.38 -17.28 11.49
C CYS A 253 4.54 -16.27 10.33
N PRO A 254 4.68 -16.76 9.08
CA PRO A 254 4.92 -15.90 7.93
C PRO A 254 3.65 -15.13 7.52
N ARG A 255 3.84 -13.99 6.83
CA ARG A 255 2.79 -13.32 6.05
C ARG A 255 2.11 -14.35 5.16
N LEU A 256 0.79 -14.45 5.26
CA LEU A 256 0.01 -15.36 4.43
C LEU A 256 -0.63 -14.60 3.28
N GLY A 257 -1.08 -15.35 2.26
CA GLY A 257 -1.76 -14.80 1.09
C GLY A 257 -3.04 -15.55 0.80
N PHE A 258 -4.11 -14.78 0.61
CA PHE A 258 -5.42 -15.24 0.18
C PHE A 258 -5.89 -14.30 -0.92
N ALA A 259 -6.63 -14.83 -1.90
CA ALA A 259 -7.40 -13.99 -2.81
C ALA A 259 -8.87 -14.10 -2.46
N ILE A 260 -9.54 -12.96 -2.37
CA ILE A 260 -10.98 -12.89 -2.07
C ILE A 260 -11.65 -12.29 -3.29
N VAL A 261 -12.68 -12.96 -3.79
CA VAL A 261 -13.47 -12.48 -4.92
C VAL A 261 -14.93 -12.48 -4.52
N LEU A 262 -15.59 -11.34 -4.72
CA LEU A 262 -17.04 -11.26 -4.76
C LEU A 262 -17.50 -11.31 -6.21
N HIS A 263 -18.32 -12.31 -6.52
CA HIS A 263 -18.88 -12.52 -7.85
C HIS A 263 -20.38 -12.31 -7.83
N LYS A 264 -20.88 -11.49 -8.76
CA LYS A 264 -22.31 -11.36 -8.99
C LYS A 264 -22.80 -12.59 -9.74
N TYR A 265 -23.55 -13.43 -9.04
CA TYR A 265 -24.09 -14.67 -9.56
C TYR A 265 -25.61 -14.70 -9.36
N ALA A 266 -26.35 -14.91 -10.46
CA ALA A 266 -27.81 -14.82 -10.50
C ALA A 266 -28.32 -13.51 -9.84
N ASP A 267 -29.25 -13.61 -8.88
CA ASP A 267 -29.85 -12.47 -8.18
C ASP A 267 -29.09 -12.04 -6.91
N GLY A 268 -27.92 -12.62 -6.63
CA GLY A 268 -27.13 -12.30 -5.44
C GLY A 268 -25.63 -12.35 -5.68
N LEU A 269 -24.90 -12.66 -4.60
CA LEU A 269 -23.44 -12.65 -4.58
C LEU A 269 -22.89 -14.01 -4.17
N GLU A 270 -21.78 -14.37 -4.78
CA GLU A 270 -20.98 -15.53 -4.45
C GLU A 270 -19.62 -15.06 -3.90
N LEU A 271 -19.20 -15.66 -2.79
CA LEU A 271 -17.93 -15.36 -2.13
C LEU A 271 -16.94 -16.47 -2.44
N ILE A 272 -15.86 -16.14 -3.12
CA ILE A 272 -14.79 -17.08 -3.46
C ILE A 272 -13.54 -16.69 -2.69
N ILE A 273 -13.00 -17.63 -1.92
CA ILE A 273 -11.76 -17.47 -1.16
C ILE A 273 -10.74 -18.46 -1.69
N PHE A 274 -9.78 -17.97 -2.46
CA PHE A 274 -8.60 -18.74 -2.83
C PHE A 274 -7.68 -18.88 -1.61
N ASP A 275 -7.58 -20.11 -1.12
CA ASP A 275 -6.79 -20.48 0.04
C ASP A 275 -5.81 -21.60 -0.30
N PRO A 276 -4.54 -21.26 -0.58
CA PRO A 276 -3.55 -22.25 -0.98
C PRO A 276 -3.16 -23.20 0.17
N ILE A 277 -3.42 -22.87 1.43
CA ILE A 277 -3.03 -23.73 2.57
C ILE A 277 -3.84 -25.03 2.56
N SER A 278 -5.08 -24.98 2.07
CA SER A 278 -5.96 -26.15 1.98
C SER A 278 -5.45 -27.23 1.02
N ARG A 279 -4.86 -26.82 -0.11
CA ARG A 279 -4.49 -27.72 -1.23
C ARG A 279 -3.00 -28.01 -1.35
N TYR A 280 -2.13 -27.12 -0.87
CA TYR A 280 -0.69 -27.27 -1.03
C TYR A 280 -0.03 -27.88 0.21
N ALA A 281 0.46 -29.12 0.08
CA ALA A 281 1.00 -29.90 1.19
C ALA A 281 2.22 -29.24 1.85
N HIS A 282 3.09 -28.56 1.09
CA HIS A 282 4.27 -27.87 1.64
C HIS A 282 3.88 -26.67 2.52
N LEU A 283 2.78 -26.00 2.20
CA LEU A 283 2.22 -24.92 3.04
C LEU A 283 1.51 -25.49 4.26
N LYS A 284 0.64 -26.48 4.06
CA LYS A 284 -0.11 -27.14 5.14
C LYS A 284 0.82 -27.78 6.18
N ASN A 285 1.95 -28.32 5.74
CA ASN A 285 2.93 -28.97 6.60
C ASN A 285 3.98 -28.03 7.18
N ASN A 286 3.96 -26.75 6.83
CA ASN A 286 4.84 -25.77 7.44
C ASN A 286 4.54 -25.69 8.97
N PRO A 287 5.53 -25.94 9.85
CA PRO A 287 5.33 -25.92 11.31
C PRO A 287 4.73 -24.60 11.82
N GLN A 288 5.11 -23.48 11.21
CA GLN A 288 4.66 -22.15 11.59
C GLN A 288 3.18 -21.93 11.25
N VAL A 289 2.76 -22.48 10.10
CA VAL A 289 1.35 -22.52 9.68
C VAL A 289 0.55 -23.43 10.62
N LYS A 290 1.06 -24.63 10.92
CA LYS A 290 0.41 -25.57 11.85
C LYS A 290 0.17 -24.95 13.24
N ALA A 291 1.16 -24.21 13.75
CA ALA A 291 1.05 -23.54 15.05
C ALA A 291 -0.04 -22.45 15.10
N ASN A 292 -0.47 -21.92 13.95
CA ASN A 292 -1.39 -20.78 13.86
C ASN A 292 -2.73 -21.12 13.17
N LEU A 293 -3.04 -22.42 12.97
CA LEU A 293 -4.25 -22.88 12.28
C LEU A 293 -5.54 -22.29 12.86
N SER A 294 -5.64 -22.15 14.18
CA SER A 294 -6.81 -21.54 14.84
C SER A 294 -7.01 -20.08 14.45
N SER A 295 -5.92 -19.32 14.34
CA SER A 295 -5.96 -17.91 13.91
C SER A 295 -6.32 -17.79 12.43
N PHE A 296 -5.87 -18.72 11.60
CA PHE A 296 -6.25 -18.74 10.18
C PHE A 296 -7.72 -19.10 9.99
N PHE A 297 -8.21 -20.09 10.72
CA PHE A 297 -9.63 -20.44 10.70
C PHE A 297 -10.48 -19.27 11.16
N GLY A 298 -10.10 -18.60 12.26
CA GLY A 298 -10.77 -17.39 12.72
C GLY A 298 -10.75 -16.26 11.70
N PHE A 299 -9.64 -16.08 10.96
CA PHE A 299 -9.57 -15.08 9.90
C PHE A 299 -10.47 -15.39 8.71
N ARG A 300 -10.57 -16.66 8.30
CA ARG A 300 -11.51 -17.09 7.24
C ARG A 300 -12.95 -16.81 7.63
N GLN A 301 -13.31 -17.19 8.85
CA GLN A 301 -14.65 -16.92 9.38
C GLN A 301 -14.91 -15.41 9.45
N PHE A 302 -13.93 -14.63 9.91
CA PHE A 302 -14.03 -13.17 9.94
C PHE A 302 -14.22 -12.55 8.55
N ILE A 303 -13.55 -13.04 7.50
CA ILE A 303 -13.79 -12.59 6.13
C ILE A 303 -15.24 -12.85 5.74
N ARG A 304 -15.71 -14.08 5.96
CA ARG A 304 -17.08 -14.48 5.64
C ARG A 304 -18.10 -13.61 6.38
N ASP A 305 -18.02 -13.54 7.71
CA ASP A 305 -18.99 -12.84 8.55
C ASP A 305 -19.07 -11.35 8.20
N ASN A 306 -17.92 -10.69 7.98
CA ASN A 306 -17.92 -9.28 7.58
C ASN A 306 -18.43 -9.07 6.16
N THR A 307 -18.11 -10.00 5.25
CA THR A 307 -18.61 -9.94 3.88
C THR A 307 -20.12 -10.10 3.88
N GLU A 308 -20.64 -11.07 4.62
CA GLU A 308 -22.08 -11.28 4.78
C GLU A 308 -22.76 -10.05 5.39
N ALA A 309 -22.22 -9.51 6.49
CA ALA A 309 -22.75 -8.30 7.11
C ALA A 309 -22.74 -7.09 6.16
N ALA A 310 -21.68 -6.92 5.36
CA ALA A 310 -21.59 -5.86 4.37
C ALA A 310 -22.60 -6.04 3.23
N VAL A 311 -22.77 -7.28 2.75
CA VAL A 311 -23.72 -7.64 1.69
C VAL A 311 -25.17 -7.45 2.16
N GLN A 312 -25.49 -7.89 3.38
CA GLN A 312 -26.79 -7.67 4.01
C GLN A 312 -27.07 -6.18 4.22
N GLY A 313 -26.08 -5.42 4.70
CA GLY A 313 -26.18 -3.97 4.86
C GLY A 313 -26.44 -3.23 3.54
N ALA A 314 -25.99 -3.79 2.41
CA ALA A 314 -26.27 -3.30 1.06
C ALA A 314 -27.60 -3.81 0.47
N GLY A 315 -28.43 -4.53 1.25
CA GLY A 315 -29.71 -5.09 0.81
C GLY A 315 -29.58 -6.24 -0.19
N ARG A 316 -28.43 -6.93 -0.19
CA ARG A 316 -28.16 -8.10 -1.04
C ARG A 316 -27.99 -9.35 -0.16
N ARG A 317 -27.94 -10.51 -0.80
CA ARG A 317 -27.73 -11.80 -0.13
C ARG A 317 -26.53 -12.52 -0.72
N LEU A 318 -25.73 -13.10 0.15
CA LEU A 318 -24.70 -14.07 -0.22
C LEU A 318 -25.38 -15.43 -0.43
N ILE A 319 -25.27 -15.99 -1.64
CA ILE A 319 -25.99 -17.20 -2.06
C ILE A 319 -25.09 -18.43 -1.99
N ARG A 320 -23.81 -18.30 -2.39
CA ARG A 320 -22.84 -19.40 -2.42
C ARG A 320 -21.44 -18.96 -1.98
N GLY A 321 -20.71 -19.90 -1.40
CA GLY A 321 -19.35 -19.70 -0.92
C GLY A 321 -18.44 -20.78 -1.47
N TRP A 322 -17.34 -20.40 -2.11
CA TRP A 322 -16.30 -21.32 -2.57
C TRP A 322 -15.01 -21.09 -1.81
N TYR A 323 -14.36 -22.19 -1.46
CA TYR A 323 -13.16 -22.15 -0.66
C TYR A 323 -12.10 -23.14 -1.16
N GLY A 324 -10.84 -22.71 -1.16
CA GLY A 324 -9.70 -23.56 -1.52
C GLY A 324 -9.06 -23.10 -2.83
N GLY A 325 -8.93 -24.00 -3.80
CA GLY A 325 -8.33 -23.68 -5.09
C GLY A 325 -6.88 -24.16 -5.23
N LYS A 326 -6.53 -24.56 -6.45
CA LYS A 326 -5.17 -24.88 -6.88
C LYS A 326 -4.89 -24.24 -8.25
N LEU A 327 -3.65 -23.84 -8.45
CA LEU A 327 -3.10 -23.51 -9.76
C LEU A 327 -2.80 -24.79 -10.52
N GLU A 328 -3.00 -24.75 -11.85
CA GLU A 328 -2.63 -25.84 -12.75
C GLU A 328 -1.10 -26.03 -12.84
N MET A 329 -0.34 -24.94 -12.67
CA MET A 329 1.12 -24.96 -12.70
C MET A 329 1.70 -25.50 -11.37
N PRO A 330 2.78 -26.28 -11.42
CA PRO A 330 3.40 -26.82 -10.22
C PRO A 330 3.92 -25.69 -9.32
N ALA A 331 3.58 -25.74 -8.04
CA ALA A 331 3.87 -24.67 -7.10
C ALA A 331 5.35 -24.49 -6.77
N ASN A 332 6.25 -25.42 -7.12
CA ASN A 332 7.72 -25.29 -7.01
C ASN A 332 8.25 -24.65 -5.71
N GLY A 333 7.60 -24.89 -4.56
CA GLY A 333 8.00 -24.29 -3.27
C GLY A 333 7.55 -22.83 -3.05
N ALA A 334 6.70 -22.29 -3.92
CA ALA A 334 6.11 -20.95 -3.79
C ALA A 334 5.31 -20.81 -2.49
N ASP A 335 5.39 -19.62 -1.88
CA ASP A 335 4.62 -19.30 -0.70
C ASP A 335 3.16 -18.92 -1.02
N SER A 336 2.32 -18.82 0.02
CA SER A 336 0.90 -18.51 -0.13
C SER A 336 0.61 -17.15 -0.80
N VAL A 337 1.45 -16.14 -0.58
CA VAL A 337 1.30 -14.82 -1.21
C VAL A 337 1.59 -14.90 -2.70
N GLN A 338 2.63 -15.65 -3.08
CA GLN A 338 2.94 -15.87 -4.49
C GLN A 338 1.80 -16.60 -5.20
N LEU A 339 1.29 -17.69 -4.60
CA LEU A 339 0.20 -18.46 -5.17
C LEU A 339 -1.09 -17.64 -5.31
N ALA A 340 -1.47 -16.87 -4.29
CA ALA A 340 -2.65 -16.01 -4.34
C ALA A 340 -2.49 -14.87 -5.36
N SER A 341 -1.31 -14.24 -5.42
CA SER A 341 -1.03 -13.17 -6.38
C SER A 341 -1.04 -13.68 -7.83
N GLU A 342 -0.51 -14.89 -8.04
CA GLU A 342 -0.51 -15.54 -9.34
C GLU A 342 -1.92 -15.97 -9.76
N TRP A 343 -2.73 -16.49 -8.82
CA TRP A 343 -4.13 -16.79 -9.10
C TRP A 343 -4.92 -15.56 -9.53
N ILE A 344 -4.75 -14.42 -8.84
CA ILE A 344 -5.35 -13.13 -9.24
C ILE A 344 -4.88 -12.71 -10.63
N ARG A 345 -3.59 -12.87 -10.93
CA ARG A 345 -3.02 -12.54 -12.26
C ARG A 345 -3.69 -13.36 -13.35
N LEU A 346 -3.80 -14.67 -13.18
CA LEU A 346 -4.44 -15.57 -14.14
C LEU A 346 -5.93 -15.26 -14.28
N LEU A 347 -6.61 -14.95 -13.18
CA LEU A 347 -8.03 -14.56 -13.18
C LEU A 347 -8.27 -13.30 -14.01
N ILE A 348 -7.44 -12.27 -13.82
CA ILE A 348 -7.53 -11.01 -14.56
C ILE A 348 -7.23 -11.20 -16.05
N LEU A 349 -6.24 -12.02 -16.39
CA LEU A 349 -5.92 -12.34 -17.78
C LEU A 349 -7.05 -13.12 -18.46
N ALA A 350 -7.69 -14.06 -17.75
CA ALA A 350 -8.84 -14.79 -18.25
C ALA A 350 -10.09 -13.91 -18.38
N GLY A 351 -10.21 -12.84 -17.58
CA GLY A 351 -11.28 -11.86 -17.65
C GLY A 351 -11.07 -10.73 -18.68
N GLY A 352 -10.09 -10.84 -19.57
CA GLY A 352 -9.88 -9.90 -20.66
C GLY A 352 -11.07 -9.85 -21.65
N HIS A 353 -11.28 -8.70 -22.31
CA HIS A 353 -12.34 -8.48 -23.31
C HIS A 353 -13.78 -8.70 -22.82
N GLY A 354 -14.08 -8.29 -21.57
CA GLY A 354 -15.44 -8.36 -21.01
C GLY A 354 -15.94 -9.79 -20.73
N GLN A 355 -15.04 -10.77 -20.67
CA GLN A 355 -15.37 -12.12 -20.24
C GLN A 355 -15.54 -12.20 -18.72
N ASP A 356 -16.43 -13.10 -18.29
CA ASP A 356 -16.55 -13.47 -16.88
C ASP A 356 -15.85 -14.82 -16.66
N PRO A 357 -14.61 -14.83 -16.14
CA PRO A 357 -13.83 -16.05 -16.00
C PRO A 357 -14.38 -17.01 -14.93
N LEU A 358 -15.32 -16.57 -14.10
CA LEU A 358 -15.92 -17.36 -13.02
C LEU A 358 -17.35 -17.81 -13.34
N ALA A 359 -17.86 -17.51 -14.54
CA ALA A 359 -19.10 -18.10 -15.06
C ALA A 359 -18.86 -19.56 -15.49
N VAL A 360 -18.60 -20.43 -14.52
CA VAL A 360 -18.29 -21.85 -14.69
C VAL A 360 -19.28 -22.73 -13.93
N ASP A 361 -19.32 -24.02 -14.25
CA ASP A 361 -20.13 -25.01 -13.55
C ASP A 361 -19.44 -25.53 -12.28
N ASP A 362 -20.23 -26.19 -11.43
CA ASP A 362 -19.76 -26.77 -10.16
C ASP A 362 -18.69 -27.85 -10.39
N GLU A 363 -18.70 -28.53 -11.54
CA GLU A 363 -17.66 -29.52 -11.89
C GLU A 363 -16.31 -28.85 -12.09
N LYS A 364 -16.26 -27.73 -12.82
CA LYS A 364 -15.05 -26.96 -13.04
C LYS A 364 -14.52 -26.32 -11.76
N TRP A 365 -15.39 -25.87 -10.85
CA TRP A 365 -14.99 -25.44 -9.51
C TRP A 365 -14.26 -26.55 -8.74
N ASN A 366 -14.80 -27.77 -8.77
CA ASN A 366 -14.16 -28.94 -8.16
C ASN A 366 -12.82 -29.30 -8.83
N GLN A 367 -12.74 -29.21 -10.16
CA GLN A 367 -11.49 -29.44 -10.91
C GLN A 367 -10.40 -28.41 -10.52
N TRP A 368 -10.80 -27.15 -10.32
CA TRP A 368 -9.95 -26.08 -9.77
C TRP A 368 -9.64 -26.25 -8.29
N GLY A 369 -10.17 -27.28 -7.64
CA GLY A 369 -9.90 -27.60 -6.24
C GLY A 369 -10.63 -26.69 -5.25
N PHE A 370 -11.73 -26.07 -5.66
CA PHE A 370 -12.62 -25.38 -4.73
C PHE A 370 -13.65 -26.35 -4.15
N GLU A 371 -14.03 -26.13 -2.90
CA GLU A 371 -15.11 -26.80 -2.19
C GLU A 371 -16.21 -25.78 -1.92
N GLU A 372 -17.46 -26.18 -2.11
CA GLU A 372 -18.62 -25.37 -1.72
C GLU A 372 -18.75 -25.38 -0.19
N VAL A 373 -18.95 -24.20 0.40
CA VAL A 373 -19.10 -23.99 1.82
C VAL A 373 -20.48 -23.42 2.10
N GLN A 374 -21.19 -24.00 3.06
CA GLN A 374 -22.48 -23.48 3.51
C GLN A 374 -22.31 -22.09 4.13
N ILE A 375 -23.03 -21.11 3.58
CA ILE A 375 -23.17 -19.74 4.08
C ILE A 375 -24.22 -19.66 5.18
#